data_AF-A0AAW9DYQ4-F1
#
_entry.id   AF-A0AAW9DYQ4-F1
#
_cell.length_a   1.000
_cell.length_b   1.000
_cell.length_c   1.000
_cell.angle_alpha   90.00
_cell.angle_beta   90.00
_cell.angle_gamma   90.00
#
_symmetry.space_group_name_H-M   'P 1'
#
loop_
_entity.id
_entity.type
_entity.pdbx_description
1 polymer ?
#
loop_
_entity_poly.entity_id
_entity_poly.type
_entity_poly.pdbx_seq_one_letter_code
_entity_poly.pdbx_strand_id
1 'polypeptide(L)'
;MAHPIFISRLWQLKNIILPVLLLMVSFGIQAERRLEHGVLQAYWKAQWSDNATINVPALGFRYYWLDDQGKLKKVINIYVKGTLKEQLLFIRQNFSDIPENFIKFREWYVNQQGSLLVNNIAQYTECSSENYSAVLLSFVPVQNKPASNIDDMNAQVSCGGDGRYPWLTTYHLQHEWNQLSFKEWPDDNANNTYSVMADDVVVKIRTINKYWIYAALYDDSKADRMSDKRGYIRRGHLKPDN
;
A
#
# COMPACT_ATOMS: atom_id res chain seq x y z
N MET A 1 -30.19 -3.52 -75.19
CA MET A 1 -28.87 -3.47 -74.53
C MET A 1 -29.02 -2.72 -73.22
N ALA A 2 -28.52 -3.34 -72.14
CA ALA A 2 -28.15 -2.80 -70.82
C ALA A 2 -29.09 -1.77 -70.13
N HIS A 3 -29.83 -2.22 -69.10
CA HIS A 3 -29.70 -1.71 -67.71
C HIS A 3 -30.77 -2.31 -66.78
N PRO A 4 -30.46 -3.43 -66.10
CA PRO A 4 -31.05 -3.70 -64.79
C PRO A 4 -29.98 -4.08 -63.74
N ILE A 5 -28.80 -3.43 -63.77
CA ILE A 5 -27.67 -3.80 -62.89
C ILE A 5 -27.50 -2.80 -61.72
N PHE A 6 -28.12 -1.61 -61.79
CA PHE A 6 -27.85 -0.54 -60.81
C PHE A 6 -28.66 -0.62 -59.51
N ILE A 7 -29.83 -1.24 -59.49
CA ILE A 7 -30.73 -1.23 -58.32
C ILE A 7 -30.39 -2.35 -57.30
N SER A 8 -29.77 -3.46 -57.74
CA SER A 8 -29.41 -4.57 -56.83
C SER A 8 -28.21 -4.27 -55.92
N ARG A 9 -27.30 -3.38 -56.33
CA ARG A 9 -26.10 -3.05 -55.56
C ARG A 9 -26.39 -2.19 -54.31
N LEU A 10 -27.41 -1.33 -54.36
CA LEU A 10 -27.80 -0.47 -53.24
C LEU A 10 -28.51 -1.24 -52.10
N TRP A 11 -29.17 -2.35 -52.41
CA TRP A 11 -29.83 -3.20 -51.40
C TRP A 11 -28.84 -4.12 -50.68
N GLN A 12 -27.81 -4.62 -51.39
CA GLN A 12 -26.73 -5.40 -50.79
C GLN A 12 -25.81 -4.57 -49.88
N LEU A 13 -25.59 -3.29 -50.20
CA LEU A 13 -24.79 -2.39 -49.35
C LEU A 13 -25.47 -2.11 -48.00
N LYS A 14 -26.80 -1.97 -47.95
CA LYS A 14 -27.56 -1.77 -46.70
C LYS A 14 -27.44 -2.95 -45.72
N ASN A 15 -27.35 -4.17 -46.24
CA ASN A 15 -27.24 -5.39 -45.44
C ASN A 15 -25.81 -5.70 -44.95
N ILE A 16 -24.80 -5.00 -45.47
CA ILE A 16 -23.39 -5.15 -45.04
C ILE A 16 -23.00 -4.04 -44.05
N ILE A 17 -23.62 -2.85 -44.15
CA ILE A 17 -23.31 -1.72 -43.25
C ILE A 17 -23.75 -2.02 -41.81
N LEU A 18 -24.87 -2.71 -41.60
CA LEU A 18 -25.39 -3.01 -40.27
C LEU A 18 -24.50 -3.98 -39.44
N PRO A 19 -23.99 -5.12 -39.98
CA PRO A 19 -23.10 -5.99 -39.22
C PRO A 19 -21.70 -5.40 -38.97
N VAL A 20 -21.19 -4.56 -39.89
CA VAL A 20 -19.89 -3.89 -39.72
C VAL A 20 -19.94 -2.79 -38.64
N LEU A 21 -21.10 -2.11 -38.50
CA LEU A 21 -21.30 -1.13 -37.43
C LEU A 21 -21.39 -1.79 -36.05
N LEU A 22 -22.00 -2.98 -35.95
CA LEU A 22 -22.09 -3.77 -34.71
C LEU A 22 -20.73 -4.32 -34.26
N LEU A 23 -19.84 -4.67 -35.20
CA LEU A 23 -18.46 -5.10 -34.91
C LEU A 23 -17.54 -3.96 -34.41
N MET A 24 -17.93 -2.69 -34.62
CA MET A 24 -17.17 -1.53 -34.14
C MET A 24 -17.63 -1.04 -32.76
N VAL A 25 -18.74 -1.54 -32.23
CA VAL A 25 -19.25 -1.19 -30.88
C VAL A 25 -18.75 -2.15 -29.80
N SER A 26 -18.03 -3.21 -30.15
CA SER A 26 -17.28 -4.04 -29.20
C SER A 26 -16.00 -3.34 -28.71
N PHE A 27 -16.11 -2.07 -28.33
CA PHE A 27 -15.13 -1.41 -27.47
C PHE A 27 -15.05 -2.23 -26.19
N GLY A 28 -13.85 -2.70 -25.87
CA GLY A 28 -13.58 -3.62 -24.76
C GLY A 28 -14.20 -3.10 -23.47
N ILE A 29 -15.31 -3.74 -23.07
CA ILE A 29 -15.84 -3.62 -21.71
C ILE A 29 -14.76 -4.23 -20.82
N GLN A 30 -13.95 -3.38 -20.19
CA GLN A 30 -13.01 -3.84 -19.17
C GLN A 30 -13.86 -4.44 -18.05
N ALA A 31 -13.78 -5.76 -17.90
CA ALA A 31 -14.68 -6.50 -17.01
C ALA A 31 -14.50 -6.01 -15.58
N GLU A 32 -15.56 -5.42 -15.03
CA GLU A 32 -15.66 -5.18 -13.61
C GLU A 32 -15.66 -6.51 -12.87
N ARG A 33 -14.92 -6.59 -11.78
CA ARG A 33 -14.84 -7.78 -10.95
C ARG A 33 -15.09 -7.42 -9.50
N ARG A 34 -16.00 -8.17 -8.89
CA ARG A 34 -16.21 -8.13 -7.44
C ARG A 34 -15.23 -9.08 -6.76
N LEU A 35 -14.49 -8.56 -5.79
CA LEU A 35 -13.56 -9.31 -4.94
C LEU A 35 -14.12 -9.32 -3.52
N GLU A 36 -14.73 -10.43 -3.13
CA GLU A 36 -15.35 -10.57 -1.81
C GLU A 36 -14.35 -11.02 -0.75
N HIS A 37 -14.74 -10.87 0.52
CA HIS A 37 -14.09 -11.45 1.70
C HIS A 37 -12.60 -11.08 1.89
N GLY A 38 -12.20 -9.85 1.61
CA GLY A 38 -10.80 -9.44 1.79
C GLY A 38 -10.59 -8.31 2.78
N VAL A 39 -9.33 -7.90 2.87
CA VAL A 39 -8.89 -6.77 3.70
C VAL A 39 -8.28 -5.71 2.80
N LEU A 40 -8.85 -4.51 2.81
CA LEU A 40 -8.23 -3.34 2.20
C LEU A 40 -7.28 -2.71 3.21
N GLN A 41 -6.01 -2.60 2.83
CA GLN A 41 -5.00 -1.89 3.60
C GLN A 41 -4.67 -0.58 2.89
N ALA A 42 -4.69 0.51 3.64
CA ALA A 42 -4.07 1.77 3.25
C ALA A 42 -2.77 1.94 4.05
N TYR A 43 -1.68 2.33 3.39
CA TYR A 43 -0.38 2.45 4.03
C TYR A 43 0.40 3.66 3.54
N TRP A 44 1.27 4.19 4.38
CA TRP A 44 2.21 5.24 3.99
C TRP A 44 3.53 4.62 3.57
N LYS A 45 3.80 4.59 2.27
CA LYS A 45 5.11 4.20 1.73
C LYS A 45 6.12 5.28 2.04
N ALA A 46 7.23 4.92 2.69
CA ALA A 46 8.35 5.84 2.84
C ALA A 46 8.90 6.22 1.46
N GLN A 47 8.98 7.51 1.17
CA GLN A 47 9.62 8.01 -0.06
C GLN A 47 10.62 9.08 0.34
N TRP A 48 11.88 8.75 0.14
CA TRP A 48 12.98 9.66 0.41
C TRP A 48 13.29 10.50 -0.82
N SER A 49 13.66 11.77 -0.62
CA SER A 49 14.29 12.58 -1.65
C SER A 49 15.56 11.90 -2.17
N ASP A 50 16.00 12.25 -3.37
CA ASP A 50 17.19 11.64 -4.01
C ASP A 50 18.46 11.72 -3.14
N ASN A 51 18.56 12.73 -2.28
CA ASN A 51 19.66 12.90 -1.33
C ASN A 51 19.41 12.25 0.05
N ALA A 52 18.35 11.45 0.20
CA ALA A 52 17.97 10.74 1.43
C ALA A 52 17.78 11.65 2.66
N THR A 53 17.35 12.90 2.50
CA THR A 53 17.20 13.85 3.62
C THR A 53 15.75 14.12 4.01
N ILE A 54 14.82 14.04 3.05
CA ILE A 54 13.40 14.38 3.25
C ILE A 54 12.58 13.14 2.95
N ASN A 55 11.84 12.62 3.95
CA ASN A 55 10.80 11.63 3.71
C ASN A 55 9.48 12.34 3.46
N VAL A 56 8.90 12.15 2.28
CA VAL A 56 7.53 12.57 1.95
C VAL A 56 6.70 11.31 1.71
N PRO A 57 6.12 10.70 2.75
CA PRO A 57 5.42 9.43 2.59
C PRO A 57 4.29 9.53 1.57
N ALA A 58 4.21 8.57 0.67
CA ALA A 58 3.14 8.43 -0.32
C ALA A 58 2.08 7.45 0.17
N LEU A 59 0.80 7.77 -0.07
CA LEU A 59 -0.31 6.91 0.32
C LEU A 59 -0.49 5.81 -0.74
N GLY A 60 -0.34 4.55 -0.31
CA GLY A 60 -0.57 3.36 -1.11
C GLY A 60 -1.77 2.56 -0.60
N PHE A 61 -2.32 1.71 -1.46
CA PHE A 61 -3.40 0.79 -1.12
C PHE A 61 -3.13 -0.59 -1.68
N ARG A 62 -3.43 -1.63 -0.90
CA ARG A 62 -3.44 -3.01 -1.36
C ARG A 62 -4.58 -3.80 -0.75
N TYR A 63 -5.00 -4.85 -1.45
CA TYR A 63 -6.09 -5.70 -1.05
C TYR A 63 -5.63 -7.14 -0.92
N TYR A 64 -5.87 -7.72 0.26
CA TYR A 64 -5.64 -9.13 0.55
C TYR A 64 -6.92 -9.86 0.22
N TRP A 65 -6.96 -10.48 -0.97
CA TRP A 65 -8.11 -11.26 -1.39
C TRP A 65 -8.02 -12.66 -0.79
N LEU A 66 -9.02 -13.02 0.02
CA LEU A 66 -9.09 -14.33 0.68
C LEU A 66 -10.06 -15.24 -0.08
N ASP A 67 -9.85 -16.55 0.06
CA ASP A 67 -10.85 -17.55 -0.32
C ASP A 67 -11.93 -17.71 0.75
N ASP A 68 -12.92 -18.57 0.49
CA ASP A 68 -14.05 -18.80 1.41
C ASP A 68 -13.62 -19.49 2.73
N GLN A 69 -12.40 -20.02 2.79
CA GLN A 69 -11.79 -20.60 3.99
C GLN A 69 -10.96 -19.56 4.76
N GLY A 70 -10.90 -18.30 4.28
CA GLY A 70 -10.11 -17.23 4.85
C GLY A 70 -8.61 -17.31 4.53
N LYS A 71 -8.19 -18.15 3.59
CA LYS A 71 -6.78 -18.24 3.18
C LYS A 71 -6.46 -17.19 2.14
N LEU A 72 -5.26 -16.62 2.22
CA LEU A 72 -4.79 -15.62 1.28
C LEU A 72 -4.66 -16.23 -0.13
N LYS A 73 -5.43 -15.69 -1.08
CA LYS A 73 -5.41 -16.09 -2.49
C LYS A 73 -4.48 -15.22 -3.31
N LYS A 74 -4.61 -13.89 -3.19
CA LYS A 74 -3.79 -12.90 -3.89
C LYS A 74 -3.65 -11.62 -3.08
N VAL A 75 -2.51 -10.95 -3.22
CA VAL A 75 -2.34 -9.54 -2.87
C VAL A 75 -2.42 -8.72 -4.14
N ILE A 76 -3.26 -7.69 -4.13
CA ILE A 76 -3.54 -6.85 -5.30
C ILE A 76 -3.26 -5.39 -4.93
N ASN A 77 -2.38 -4.73 -5.66
CA ASN A 77 -2.16 -3.29 -5.52
C ASN A 77 -3.37 -2.53 -6.08
N ILE A 78 -3.93 -1.62 -5.29
CA ILE A 78 -5.18 -0.94 -5.61
C ILE A 78 -4.89 0.52 -5.93
N TYR A 79 -5.20 0.93 -7.15
CA TYR A 79 -5.16 2.34 -7.53
C TYR A 79 -6.47 3.03 -7.14
N VAL A 80 -6.39 3.92 -6.16
CA VAL A 80 -7.51 4.78 -5.74
C VAL A 80 -7.39 6.12 -6.46
N LYS A 81 -8.40 6.48 -7.25
CA LYS A 81 -8.43 7.76 -7.99
C LYS A 81 -8.60 8.95 -7.03
N GLY A 82 -8.21 10.13 -7.51
CA GLY A 82 -8.38 11.40 -6.80
C GLY A 82 -7.09 11.91 -6.16
N THR A 83 -7.19 13.12 -5.62
CA THR A 83 -6.17 13.81 -4.83
C THR A 83 -5.94 13.13 -3.49
N LEU A 84 -4.81 13.44 -2.83
CA LEU A 84 -4.54 12.95 -1.48
C LEU A 84 -5.67 13.31 -0.49
N LYS A 85 -6.28 14.49 -0.62
CA LYS A 85 -7.39 14.91 0.23
C LYS A 85 -8.61 14.00 0.07
N GLU A 86 -8.94 13.63 -1.17
CA GLU A 86 -10.05 12.74 -1.49
C GLU A 86 -9.77 11.30 -1.03
N GLN A 87 -8.53 10.82 -1.20
CA GLN A 87 -8.12 9.51 -0.68
C GLN A 87 -8.18 9.44 0.85
N LEU A 88 -7.76 10.50 1.56
CA LEU A 88 -7.89 10.57 3.02
C LEU A 88 -9.35 10.68 3.47
N LEU A 89 -10.21 11.34 2.69
CA LEU A 89 -11.65 11.36 2.95
C LEU A 89 -12.25 9.96 2.78
N PHE A 90 -11.88 9.25 1.71
CA PHE A 90 -12.25 7.86 1.48
C PHE A 90 -11.87 6.96 2.67
N ILE A 91 -10.64 7.08 3.19
CA ILE A 91 -10.20 6.31 4.37
C ILE A 91 -11.08 6.64 5.58
N ARG A 92 -11.29 7.92 5.90
CA ARG A 92 -12.13 8.34 7.04
C ARG A 92 -13.57 7.86 6.96
N GLN A 93 -14.12 7.72 5.75
CA GLN A 93 -15.48 7.26 5.54
C GLN A 93 -15.65 5.75 5.62
N ASN A 94 -14.59 4.99 5.32
CA ASN A 94 -14.70 3.54 5.15
C ASN A 94 -13.97 2.73 6.23
N PHE A 95 -12.99 3.31 6.93
CA PHE A 95 -12.17 2.59 7.92
C PHE A 95 -12.63 2.94 9.33
N SER A 96 -12.93 1.92 10.14
CA SER A 96 -13.47 2.12 11.49
C SER A 96 -12.41 2.44 12.55
N ASP A 97 -11.15 2.04 12.35
CA ASP A 97 -10.05 2.25 13.30
C ASP A 97 -8.86 2.91 12.61
N ILE A 98 -8.69 4.21 12.86
CA ILE A 98 -7.64 5.03 12.26
C ILE A 98 -6.83 5.69 13.39
N PRO A 99 -5.62 5.19 13.68
CA PRO A 99 -4.75 5.81 14.67
C PRO A 99 -4.39 7.25 14.30
N GLU A 100 -4.27 8.15 15.28
CA GLU A 100 -3.93 9.57 15.05
C GLU A 100 -2.64 9.72 14.21
N ASN A 101 -1.64 8.89 14.48
CA ASN A 101 -0.34 8.93 13.79
C ASN A 101 -0.45 8.63 12.29
N PHE A 102 -1.43 7.82 11.86
CA PHE A 102 -1.65 7.55 10.44
C PHE A 102 -2.01 8.82 9.68
N ILE A 103 -2.85 9.69 10.26
CA ILE A 103 -3.25 10.94 9.61
C ILE A 103 -2.23 12.06 9.86
N LYS A 104 -1.78 12.21 11.11
CA LYS A 104 -0.95 13.33 11.55
C LYS A 104 0.49 13.24 11.08
N PHE A 105 1.09 12.06 11.22
CA PHE A 105 2.51 11.85 10.92
C PHE A 105 2.74 11.05 9.64
N ARG A 106 1.67 10.52 9.02
CA ARG A 106 1.74 9.71 7.81
C ARG A 106 2.62 8.47 8.01
N GLU A 107 2.33 7.75 9.07
CA GLU A 107 3.09 6.57 9.49
C GLU A 107 2.19 5.33 9.45
N TRP A 108 2.80 4.16 9.23
CA TRP A 108 2.13 2.86 9.30
C TRP A 108 1.02 2.66 8.26
N TYR A 109 0.09 1.79 8.62
CA TYR A 109 -1.01 1.34 7.81
C TYR A 109 -2.28 1.23 8.66
N VAL A 110 -3.41 1.19 7.99
CA VAL A 110 -4.72 0.88 8.55
C VAL A 110 -5.40 -0.16 7.69
N ASN A 111 -6.21 -1.01 8.31
CA ASN A 111 -6.87 -2.12 7.65
C ASN A 111 -8.37 -2.07 7.85
N GLN A 112 -9.11 -2.43 6.81
CA GLN A 112 -10.55 -2.57 6.88
C GLN A 112 -11.00 -3.83 6.12
N GLN A 113 -11.75 -4.70 6.78
CA GLN A 113 -12.39 -5.82 6.10
C GLN A 113 -13.50 -5.30 5.19
N GLY A 114 -13.65 -5.88 4.00
CA GLY A 114 -14.71 -5.48 3.07
C GLY A 114 -14.64 -6.23 1.74
N SER A 115 -15.40 -5.73 0.77
CA SER A 115 -15.38 -6.21 -0.61
C SER A 115 -15.08 -5.08 -1.56
N LEU A 116 -14.28 -5.34 -2.60
CA LEU A 116 -14.01 -4.36 -3.65
C LEU A 116 -14.81 -4.67 -4.90
N LEU A 117 -15.27 -3.60 -5.55
CA LEU A 117 -15.51 -3.61 -6.99
C LEU A 117 -14.30 -2.96 -7.64
N VAL A 118 -13.67 -3.68 -8.57
CA VAL A 118 -12.50 -3.21 -9.30
C VAL A 118 -12.67 -3.40 -10.79
N ASN A 119 -11.92 -2.66 -11.59
CA ASN A 119 -11.65 -3.02 -12.97
C ASN A 119 -10.15 -3.10 -13.22
N ASN A 120 -9.77 -3.50 -14.43
CA ASN A 120 -8.38 -3.48 -14.89
C ASN A 120 -7.44 -4.31 -14.04
N ILE A 121 -7.86 -5.53 -13.68
CA ILE A 121 -6.97 -6.47 -13.01
C ILE A 121 -5.86 -6.86 -13.99
N ALA A 122 -4.67 -6.31 -13.76
CA ALA A 122 -3.48 -6.57 -14.54
C ALA A 122 -2.51 -7.44 -13.74
N GLN A 123 -2.03 -8.51 -14.35
CA GLN A 123 -0.92 -9.29 -13.84
C GLN A 123 0.39 -8.73 -14.39
N TYR A 124 1.41 -8.65 -13.55
CA TYR A 124 2.75 -8.23 -13.95
C TYR A 124 3.81 -9.00 -13.14
N THR A 125 5.02 -9.09 -13.68
CA THR A 125 6.13 -9.79 -13.03
C THR A 125 7.14 -8.77 -12.52
N GLU A 126 7.53 -8.90 -11.27
CA GLU A 126 8.57 -8.10 -10.63
C GLU A 126 9.31 -8.98 -9.62
N CYS A 127 10.64 -8.87 -9.57
CA CYS A 127 11.50 -9.73 -8.77
C CYS A 127 11.21 -11.24 -8.96
N SER A 128 11.00 -11.67 -10.21
CA SER A 128 10.63 -13.06 -10.55
C SER A 128 9.37 -13.58 -9.85
N SER A 129 8.53 -12.69 -9.32
CA SER A 129 7.28 -12.99 -8.64
C SER A 129 6.10 -12.46 -9.44
N GLU A 130 4.99 -13.19 -9.43
CA GLU A 130 3.74 -12.72 -10.00
C GLU A 130 3.07 -11.71 -9.07
N ASN A 131 2.67 -10.57 -9.62
CA ASN A 131 2.01 -9.48 -8.91
C ASN A 131 0.74 -9.06 -9.64
N TYR A 132 -0.15 -8.40 -8.91
CA TYR A 132 -1.45 -8.00 -9.40
C TYR A 132 -1.72 -6.55 -9.06
N SER A 133 -2.35 -5.84 -9.98
CA SER A 133 -2.86 -4.49 -9.74
C SER A 133 -4.27 -4.33 -10.28
N ALA A 134 -5.04 -3.42 -9.72
CA ALA A 134 -6.39 -3.11 -10.17
C ALA A 134 -6.74 -1.66 -9.84
N VAL A 135 -7.73 -1.10 -10.55
CA VAL A 135 -8.27 0.23 -10.25
C VAL A 135 -9.54 0.07 -9.43
N LEU A 136 -9.62 0.81 -8.32
CA LEU A 136 -10.79 0.80 -7.45
C LEU A 136 -11.97 1.49 -8.12
N LEU A 137 -13.11 0.81 -8.16
CA LEU A 137 -14.40 1.41 -8.50
C LEU A 137 -15.21 1.74 -7.25
N SER A 138 -15.33 0.79 -6.33
CA SER A 138 -15.98 1.01 -5.03
C SER A 138 -15.50 0.03 -3.97
N PHE A 139 -15.69 0.41 -2.71
CA PHE A 139 -15.40 -0.42 -1.55
C PHE A 139 -16.63 -0.49 -0.65
N VAL A 140 -16.97 -1.70 -0.23
CA VAL A 140 -18.06 -1.96 0.73
C VAL A 140 -17.42 -2.52 2.01
N PRO A 141 -17.21 -1.70 3.04
CA PRO A 141 -16.59 -2.16 4.29
C PRO A 141 -17.56 -3.03 5.09
N VAL A 142 -17.03 -4.03 5.78
CA VAL A 142 -17.75 -4.72 6.86
C VAL A 142 -17.72 -3.80 8.08
N GLN A 143 -18.89 -3.25 8.41
CA GLN A 143 -19.01 -2.26 9.48
C GLN A 143 -18.57 -2.80 10.84
N ASN A 144 -17.94 -1.95 11.64
CA ASN A 144 -17.46 -2.23 13.01
C ASN A 144 -16.56 -3.45 13.15
N LYS A 145 -15.90 -3.86 12.06
CA LYS A 145 -14.97 -4.97 12.06
C LYS A 145 -13.65 -4.54 11.45
N PRO A 146 -12.76 -3.90 12.24
CA PRO A 146 -11.38 -3.73 11.80
C PRO A 146 -10.81 -5.13 11.51
N ALA A 147 -9.99 -5.23 10.48
CA ALA A 147 -9.29 -6.49 10.27
C ALA A 147 -8.26 -6.65 11.41
N SER A 148 -8.23 -7.85 12.01
CA SER A 148 -7.19 -8.22 12.97
C SER A 148 -5.81 -8.11 12.33
N ASN A 149 -4.76 -8.16 13.15
CA ASN A 149 -3.38 -8.09 12.70
C ASN A 149 -3.14 -8.98 11.47
N ILE A 150 -2.72 -8.36 10.36
CA ILE A 150 -2.46 -9.04 9.08
C ILE A 150 -0.97 -9.29 8.84
N ASP A 151 -0.14 -9.27 9.88
CA ASP A 151 1.32 -9.46 9.78
C ASP A 151 1.71 -10.76 9.06
N ASP A 152 0.98 -11.85 9.27
CA ASP A 152 1.21 -13.10 8.54
C ASP A 152 0.92 -12.96 7.04
N MET A 153 -0.07 -12.15 6.67
CA MET A 153 -0.36 -11.85 5.27
C MET A 153 0.67 -10.87 4.70
N ASN A 154 1.13 -9.89 5.49
CA ASN A 154 2.26 -9.04 5.13
C ASN A 154 3.46 -9.91 4.79
N ALA A 155 3.81 -10.87 5.64
CA ALA A 155 4.93 -11.80 5.43
C ALA A 155 4.85 -12.62 4.13
N GLN A 156 3.67 -12.78 3.55
CA GLN A 156 3.47 -13.51 2.28
C GLN A 156 3.57 -12.61 1.04
N VAL A 157 3.62 -11.29 1.20
CA VAL A 157 3.82 -10.37 0.08
C VAL A 157 5.21 -10.59 -0.52
N SER A 158 5.24 -10.73 -1.84
CA SER A 158 6.47 -10.91 -2.62
C SER A 158 7.26 -9.59 -2.73
N CYS A 159 8.36 -9.61 -3.49
CA CYS A 159 9.18 -8.42 -3.72
C CYS A 159 8.52 -7.40 -4.66
N GLY A 160 7.44 -7.74 -5.37
CA GLY A 160 6.81 -6.81 -6.32
C GLY A 160 5.86 -5.78 -5.71
N GLY A 161 5.65 -4.68 -6.43
CA GLY A 161 4.91 -3.51 -5.99
C GLY A 161 5.69 -2.68 -4.98
N ASP A 162 5.09 -2.45 -3.81
CA ASP A 162 5.70 -1.67 -2.73
C ASP A 162 6.42 -2.55 -1.69
N GLY A 163 6.57 -3.84 -1.99
CA GLY A 163 7.22 -4.81 -1.12
C GLY A 163 6.41 -5.16 0.14
N ARG A 164 7.07 -5.84 1.07
CA ARG A 164 6.43 -6.47 2.22
C ARG A 164 5.91 -5.46 3.25
N TYR A 165 6.77 -4.51 3.61
CA TYR A 165 6.52 -3.53 4.67
C TYR A 165 6.87 -2.10 4.22
N PRO A 166 6.15 -1.55 3.22
CA PRO A 166 6.48 -0.23 2.64
C PRO A 166 6.48 0.94 3.63
N TRP A 167 5.81 0.77 4.77
CA TRP A 167 5.71 1.77 5.83
C TRP A 167 6.86 1.74 6.84
N LEU A 168 7.69 0.70 6.83
CA LEU A 168 8.85 0.67 7.72
C LEU A 168 9.81 1.77 7.30
N THR A 169 10.11 2.63 8.27
CA THR A 169 11.12 3.68 8.12
C THR A 169 12.31 3.28 8.98
N THR A 170 13.40 2.93 8.32
CA THR A 170 14.64 2.48 8.94
C THR A 170 15.69 3.59 8.96
N TYR A 171 16.59 3.48 9.94
CA TYR A 171 17.66 4.43 10.16
C TYR A 171 18.92 3.70 10.66
N HIS A 172 20.07 4.33 10.46
CA HIS A 172 21.29 4.04 11.19
C HIS A 172 21.71 5.25 12.02
N LEU A 173 22.65 5.06 12.95
CA LEU A 173 23.32 6.19 13.57
C LEU A 173 24.11 7.00 12.52
N GLN A 174 24.12 8.33 12.67
CA GLN A 174 25.02 9.17 11.88
C GLN A 174 26.48 8.83 12.21
N HIS A 175 27.40 9.08 11.27
CA HIS A 175 28.81 8.66 11.38
C HIS A 175 29.55 9.24 12.61
N GLU A 176 29.02 10.31 13.20
CA GLU A 176 29.57 10.95 14.40
C GLU A 176 29.34 10.12 15.67
N TRP A 177 28.44 9.13 15.59
CA TRP A 177 28.01 8.32 16.72
C TRP A 177 28.31 6.85 16.46
N ASN A 178 29.29 6.31 17.17
CA ASN A 178 29.59 4.87 17.11
C ASN A 178 28.66 4.04 18.01
N GLN A 179 28.11 4.66 19.05
CA GLN A 179 27.17 4.05 19.98
C GLN A 179 26.30 5.14 20.62
N LEU A 180 25.02 4.83 20.79
CA LEU A 180 24.07 5.60 21.59
C LEU A 180 23.25 4.65 22.47
N SER A 181 22.33 5.20 23.25
CA SER A 181 21.31 4.41 23.94
C SER A 181 19.93 4.96 23.65
N PHE A 182 18.96 4.05 23.56
CA PHE A 182 17.57 4.39 23.75
C PHE A 182 17.34 4.95 25.17
N LYS A 183 16.37 5.85 25.27
CA LYS A 183 15.89 6.46 26.49
C LYS A 183 14.56 5.85 26.94
N GLU A 184 14.29 5.89 28.25
CA GLU A 184 13.04 5.42 28.84
C GLU A 184 11.83 6.33 28.53
N TRP A 185 12.05 7.64 28.38
CA TRP A 185 11.07 8.64 27.93
C TRP A 185 11.78 9.72 27.08
N PRO A 186 11.07 10.57 26.31
CA PRO A 186 11.67 11.47 25.32
C PRO A 186 12.31 12.72 25.97
N ASP A 187 13.35 12.50 26.76
CA ASP A 187 14.14 13.49 27.49
C ASP A 187 15.62 13.09 27.47
N ASP A 188 16.52 14.06 27.36
CA ASP A 188 17.97 13.81 27.36
C ASP A 188 18.46 13.26 28.70
N ASN A 189 17.80 13.65 29.78
CA ASN A 189 18.12 13.27 31.15
C ASN A 189 17.43 11.97 31.57
N ALA A 190 16.60 11.37 30.71
CA ALA A 190 16.00 10.07 30.99
C ALA A 190 17.07 8.98 31.11
N ASN A 191 16.76 7.95 31.89
CA ASN A 191 17.61 6.77 31.98
C ASN A 191 17.78 6.11 30.61
N ASN A 192 18.95 5.54 30.40
CA ASN A 192 19.24 4.72 29.22
C ASN A 192 18.62 3.33 29.40
N THR A 193 18.08 2.75 28.33
CA THR A 193 17.50 1.41 28.34
C THR A 193 18.38 0.40 27.61
N TYR A 194 18.54 0.54 26.30
CA TYR A 194 19.34 -0.35 25.45
C TYR A 194 20.35 0.44 24.64
N SER A 195 21.51 -0.15 24.39
CA SER A 195 22.49 0.41 23.45
C SER A 195 22.05 0.21 22.00
N VAL A 196 22.39 1.19 21.17
CA VAL A 196 22.28 1.18 19.71
C VAL A 196 23.69 1.39 19.18
N MET A 197 24.18 0.46 18.36
CA MET A 197 25.48 0.51 17.72
C MET A 197 25.38 1.12 16.31
N ALA A 198 26.52 1.48 15.71
CA ALA A 198 26.55 2.07 14.38
C ALA A 198 25.99 1.15 13.27
N ASP A 199 26.16 -0.16 13.42
CA ASP A 199 25.71 -1.22 12.50
C ASP A 199 24.27 -1.67 12.78
N ASP A 200 23.69 -1.29 13.92
CA ASP A 200 22.28 -1.57 14.22
C ASP A 200 21.35 -0.78 13.27
N VAL A 201 20.33 -1.47 12.76
CA VAL A 201 19.21 -0.85 12.04
C VAL A 201 18.12 -0.47 13.03
N VAL A 202 17.75 0.81 13.06
CA VAL A 202 16.72 1.38 13.93
C VAL A 202 15.42 1.54 13.14
N VAL A 203 14.37 0.83 13.57
CA VAL A 203 13.03 0.91 12.98
C VAL A 203 12.17 1.91 13.75
N LYS A 204 11.65 2.94 13.06
CA LYS A 204 10.74 3.92 13.68
C LYS A 204 9.36 3.31 13.95
N ILE A 205 8.94 3.36 15.22
CA ILE A 205 7.60 2.96 15.68
C ILE A 205 6.63 4.14 15.64
N ARG A 206 7.02 5.32 16.12
CA ARG A 206 6.16 6.51 16.00
C ARG A 206 6.95 7.78 16.22
N THR A 207 6.49 8.85 15.58
CA THR A 207 6.93 10.21 15.92
C THR A 207 6.32 10.63 17.27
N ILE A 208 7.15 11.22 18.13
CA ILE A 208 6.70 11.83 19.39
C ILE A 208 6.61 13.34 19.23
N ASN A 209 7.69 13.95 18.73
CA ASN A 209 7.77 15.37 18.42
C ASN A 209 8.87 15.61 17.38
N LYS A 210 9.23 16.88 17.15
CA LYS A 210 10.26 17.25 16.16
C LYS A 210 11.67 16.70 16.47
N TYR A 211 11.94 16.30 17.71
CA TYR A 211 13.26 15.80 18.14
C TYR A 211 13.28 14.32 18.41
N TRP A 212 12.17 13.75 18.89
CA TRP A 212 12.12 12.40 19.42
C TRP A 212 11.22 11.48 18.59
N ILE A 213 11.71 10.26 18.39
CA ILE A 213 10.92 9.13 17.91
C ILE A 213 10.96 8.03 18.97
N TYR A 214 9.91 7.21 18.98
CA TYR A 214 9.94 5.90 19.62
C TYR A 214 10.29 4.86 18.56
N ALA A 215 11.26 4.00 18.84
CA ALA A 215 11.86 3.09 17.86
C ALA A 215 12.29 1.78 18.52
N ALA A 216 12.57 0.77 17.69
CA ALA A 216 13.15 -0.51 18.09
C ALA A 216 14.34 -0.85 17.20
N LEU A 217 15.20 -1.77 17.65
CA LEU A 217 16.17 -2.40 16.76
C LEU A 217 15.47 -3.39 15.84
N TYR A 218 15.89 -3.43 14.57
CA TYR A 218 15.41 -4.38 13.57
C TYR A 218 15.70 -5.83 13.99
N ASP A 219 14.76 -6.73 13.73
CA ASP A 219 14.89 -8.16 14.04
C ASP A 219 14.19 -8.98 12.96
N ASP A 220 14.95 -9.71 12.16
CA ASP A 220 14.41 -10.50 11.04
C ASP A 220 13.64 -11.75 11.49
N SER A 221 13.79 -12.16 12.76
CA SER A 221 13.06 -13.28 13.35
C SER A 221 11.63 -12.91 13.75
N LYS A 222 11.34 -11.61 13.87
CA LYS A 222 10.04 -11.09 14.29
C LYS A 222 9.14 -10.78 13.09
N ALA A 223 7.84 -11.05 13.22
CA ALA A 223 6.86 -10.86 12.15
C ALA A 223 6.73 -9.39 11.71
N ASP A 224 6.84 -8.47 12.66
CA ASP A 224 6.78 -7.01 12.49
C ASP A 224 8.16 -6.36 12.26
N ARG A 225 9.22 -7.19 12.24
CA ARG A 225 10.62 -6.79 12.06
C ARG A 225 11.21 -5.96 13.20
N MET A 226 10.60 -5.98 14.39
CA MET A 226 11.03 -5.16 15.52
C MET A 226 11.34 -6.02 16.74
N SER A 227 12.54 -5.86 17.29
CA SER A 227 12.93 -6.52 18.53
C SER A 227 12.23 -5.90 19.75
N ASP A 228 12.33 -6.59 20.89
CA ASP A 228 11.93 -6.07 22.19
C ASP A 228 12.87 -4.97 22.73
N LYS A 229 14.02 -4.73 22.07
CA LYS A 229 14.95 -3.65 22.38
C LYS A 229 14.43 -2.35 21.76
N ARG A 230 13.65 -1.61 22.54
CA ARG A 230 12.94 -0.41 22.11
C ARG A 230 13.05 0.73 23.11
N GLY A 231 12.88 1.95 22.62
CA GLY A 231 12.84 3.14 23.45
C GLY A 231 12.82 4.42 22.63
N TYR A 232 13.09 5.54 23.31
CA TYR A 232 13.07 6.86 22.70
C TYR A 232 14.48 7.23 22.22
N ILE A 233 14.60 7.79 21.02
CA ILE A 233 15.88 8.26 20.46
C ILE A 233 15.69 9.59 19.74
N ARG A 234 16.75 10.40 19.75
CA ARG A 234 16.78 11.65 18.98
C ARG A 234 16.86 11.35 17.50
N ARG A 235 15.90 11.89 16.74
CA ARG A 235 15.89 11.85 15.28
C ARG A 235 17.13 12.52 14.69
N GLY A 236 17.65 13.56 15.32
CA GLY A 236 18.84 14.28 14.85
C GLY A 236 20.13 13.46 14.84
N HIS A 237 20.18 12.33 15.57
CA HIS A 237 21.34 11.44 15.60
C HIS A 237 21.26 10.32 14.57
N LEU A 238 20.16 10.28 13.82
CA LEU A 238 19.84 9.22 12.88
C LEU A 238 20.01 9.72 11.45
N LYS A 239 20.45 8.82 10.57
CA LYS A 239 20.40 8.97 9.12
C LYS A 239 19.47 7.89 8.55
N PRO A 240 18.69 8.20 7.50
CA PRO A 240 17.88 7.18 6.84
C PRO A 240 18.72 6.01 6.35
N ASP A 241 18.16 4.81 6.49
CA ASP A 241 18.70 3.56 5.96
C ASP A 241 17.93 3.23 4.68
N ASN A 242 18.60 3.38 3.53
CA ASN A 242 18.02 3.28 2.19
C ASN A 242 18.65 2.12 1.40
#